data_AF-A0AAE0A481-F1
#
_entry.id   AF-A0AAE0A481-F1
#
_cell.length_a   1.000
_cell.length_b   1.000
_cell.length_c   1.000
_cell.angle_alpha   90.00
_cell.angle_beta   90.00
_cell.angle_gamma   90.00
#
_symmetry.space_group_name_H-M   'P 1'
#
loop_
_entity.id
_entity.type
_entity.pdbx_description
1 polymer ?
#
loop_
_entity_poly.entity_id
_entity_poly.type
_entity_poly.pdbx_seq_one_letter_code
_entity_poly.pdbx_strand_id
1 'polypeptide(L)'
;MNSNSNSRSLSLQKLVAMDALKQRLQKATEKSVVIAKDANPPEAQQPLSKPPTPGSNAYIFEGVKGFQRIATPGTHQPKTWNDASELPKIPIYTVSTMTSSKIVLMGQAMIENLSGSKASTDLIHMMLYLAVSLRDPGDTTKALLNAPDPAIGKRSNLAEPNAGTTVYDTKAAALRKRLAEIINKNRTGSTSAATVVANASIQPETVNAVVEYKDSIDDRASAYCYIAAYLMGLHARQSYSFIKSIKRMQERFKGWYAAGHKVIDSFELEESMANSIKQAFGRRPEVISTWVMWVAYNENETEMGKNNKGMMEYLSGQVFQYTGMHAVTLTLAVQKETKCDMAFLLRELNCPITRQAVQAIDHLLQNHELVKEKPGGKTYFRYARVWDSGYFSELQSKNCPYLVYVVAKTLKNVLPTGASSDPTQIYCIKDMGVVMKERLDGVAGKLSELLVSLNAADNESRSICDRLRS
;
A
#
# COMPACT_ATOMS: atom_id res chain seq x y z
N MET A 1 -13.84 -8.97 52.26
CA MET A 1 -12.42 -8.89 52.69
C MET A 1 -11.41 -9.54 51.70
N ASN A 2 -11.76 -9.92 50.46
CA ASN A 2 -10.84 -10.60 49.53
C ASN A 2 -10.33 -9.77 48.33
N SER A 3 -10.46 -8.44 48.33
CA SER A 3 -9.97 -7.58 47.23
C SER A 3 -8.55 -7.03 47.41
N ASN A 4 -7.94 -7.18 48.59
CA ASN A 4 -6.66 -6.53 48.91
C ASN A 4 -5.39 -7.37 48.63
N SER A 5 -5.54 -8.67 48.30
CA SER A 5 -4.40 -9.55 48.01
C SER A 5 -3.90 -9.47 46.57
N ASN A 6 -4.78 -9.21 45.59
CA ASN A 6 -4.41 -9.15 44.17
C ASN A 6 -3.60 -7.90 43.80
N SER A 7 -3.81 -6.77 44.50
CA SER A 7 -3.07 -5.52 44.28
C SER A 7 -1.58 -5.65 44.65
N ARG A 8 -1.26 -6.35 45.75
CA ARG A 8 0.11 -6.58 46.21
C ARG A 8 0.89 -7.58 45.34
N SER A 9 0.20 -8.56 44.74
CA SER A 9 0.83 -9.51 43.82
C SER A 9 1.31 -8.82 42.53
N LEU A 10 0.50 -7.90 42.00
CA LEU A 10 0.83 -7.17 40.77
C LEU A 10 1.98 -6.17 40.96
N SER A 11 2.09 -5.54 42.14
CA SER A 11 3.18 -4.60 42.43
C SER A 11 4.52 -5.31 42.62
N LEU A 12 4.53 -6.50 43.25
CA LEU A 12 5.73 -7.34 43.37
C LEU A 12 6.22 -7.85 42.01
N GLN A 13 5.33 -8.29 41.13
CA GLN A 13 5.71 -8.71 39.78
C GLN A 13 6.33 -7.57 38.95
N LYS A 14 5.81 -6.34 39.10
CA LYS A 14 6.40 -5.15 38.44
C LYS A 14 7.78 -4.81 38.99
N LEU A 15 7.99 -4.95 40.31
CA LEU A 15 9.29 -4.70 40.94
C LEU A 15 10.36 -5.69 40.43
N VAL A 16 10.02 -6.98 40.39
CA VAL A 16 10.92 -8.04 39.91
C VAL A 16 11.26 -7.86 38.42
N ALA A 17 10.28 -7.47 37.59
CA ALA A 17 10.53 -7.19 36.18
C ALA A 17 11.45 -5.97 35.97
N MET A 18 11.34 -4.95 36.83
CA MET A 18 12.17 -3.76 36.76
C MET A 18 13.62 -4.02 37.18
N ASP A 19 13.84 -4.86 38.20
CA ASP A 19 15.20 -5.27 38.61
C ASP A 19 15.87 -6.17 37.57
N ALA A 20 15.12 -7.07 36.92
CA ALA A 20 15.63 -7.86 35.80
C ALA A 20 16.05 -6.98 34.60
N LEU A 21 15.33 -5.87 34.34
CA LEU A 21 15.68 -4.90 33.30
C LEU A 21 16.97 -4.14 33.66
N LYS A 22 17.11 -3.68 34.91
CA LYS A 22 18.32 -2.99 35.39
C LYS A 22 19.56 -3.88 35.29
N GLN A 23 19.46 -5.16 35.67
CA GLN A 23 20.56 -6.11 35.54
C GLN A 23 20.96 -6.36 34.08
N ARG A 24 20.00 -6.37 33.14
CA ARG A 24 20.28 -6.51 31.69
C ARG A 24 20.98 -5.28 31.12
N LEU A 25 20.54 -4.08 31.51
CA LEU A 25 21.19 -2.83 31.11
C LEU A 25 22.63 -2.76 31.64
N GLN A 26 22.84 -3.07 32.92
CA GLN A 26 24.18 -3.06 33.52
C GLN A 26 25.15 -4.04 32.83
N LYS A 27 24.70 -5.26 32.52
CA LYS A 27 25.49 -6.23 31.73
C LYS A 27 25.79 -5.74 30.30
N ALA A 28 24.89 -4.99 29.68
CA ALA A 28 25.13 -4.42 28.35
C ALA A 28 26.18 -3.30 28.39
N THR A 29 26.17 -2.46 29.44
CA THR A 29 27.17 -1.41 29.65
C THR A 29 28.54 -1.98 30.00
N GLU A 30 28.60 -3.04 30.80
CA GLU A 30 29.87 -3.73 31.10
C GLU A 30 30.47 -4.35 29.83
N LYS A 31 29.63 -4.91 28.95
CA LYS A 31 30.08 -5.52 27.70
C LYS A 31 30.59 -4.49 26.69
N SER A 32 30.04 -3.27 26.65
CA SER A 32 30.53 -2.21 25.75
C SER A 32 31.85 -1.59 26.23
N VAL A 33 32.10 -1.55 27.53
CA VAL A 33 33.37 -1.08 28.11
C VAL A 33 34.52 -2.06 27.83
N VAL A 34 34.25 -3.37 27.76
CA VAL A 34 35.27 -4.37 27.41
C VAL A 34 35.67 -4.27 25.93
N ILE A 35 34.70 -4.05 25.02
CA ILE A 35 34.98 -3.91 23.57
C ILE A 35 35.82 -2.65 23.27
N ALA A 36 35.71 -1.59 24.07
CA ALA A 36 36.49 -0.37 23.90
C ALA A 36 37.96 -0.48 24.36
N LYS A 37 38.33 -1.52 25.13
CA LYS A 37 39.70 -1.72 25.62
C LYS A 37 40.57 -2.59 24.72
N ASP A 38 39.98 -3.35 23.78
CA ASP A 38 40.70 -4.26 22.87
C ASP A 38 40.99 -3.64 21.49
N ALA A 39 40.77 -2.35 21.30
CA ALA A 39 41.12 -1.66 20.06
C ALA A 39 42.60 -1.23 20.06
N ASN A 40 43.45 -1.97 19.35
CA ASN A 40 44.83 -1.59 19.07
C ASN A 40 44.91 -0.23 18.32
N PRO A 41 45.91 0.62 18.61
CA PRO A 41 46.10 1.89 17.92
C PRO A 41 46.57 1.68 16.46
N PRO A 42 46.18 2.55 15.51
CA PRO A 42 46.55 2.41 14.11
C PRO A 42 48.01 2.78 13.85
N GLU A 43 48.68 1.93 13.08
CA GLU A 43 50.03 2.13 12.56
C GLU A 43 50.17 3.37 11.68
N ALA A 44 51.35 3.99 11.77
CA ALA A 44 51.73 5.23 11.10
C ALA A 44 51.78 5.10 9.57
N GLN A 45 51.29 6.15 8.90
CA GLN A 45 51.21 6.32 7.45
C GLN A 45 52.58 6.45 6.78
N GLN A 46 52.73 5.88 5.58
CA GLN A 46 53.74 6.30 4.61
C GLN A 46 53.19 7.43 3.72
N PRO A 47 54.05 8.39 3.29
CA PRO A 47 53.60 9.61 2.63
C PRO A 47 53.39 9.38 1.13
N LEU A 48 52.20 9.73 0.64
CA LEU A 48 51.94 9.84 -0.79
C LEU A 48 51.89 11.31 -1.23
N SER A 49 52.45 11.50 -2.41
CA SER A 49 52.91 12.73 -3.05
C SER A 49 51.84 13.78 -3.39
N LYS A 50 52.35 15.00 -3.60
CA LYS A 50 51.72 16.30 -3.94
C LYS A 50 50.38 16.26 -4.72
N PRO A 51 49.49 17.24 -4.47
CA PRO A 51 48.19 17.34 -5.12
C PRO A 51 48.28 17.92 -6.55
N PRO A 52 47.53 17.40 -7.53
CA PRO A 52 47.35 18.08 -8.81
C PRO A 52 46.26 19.16 -8.70
N THR A 53 46.51 20.27 -9.40
CA THR A 53 45.71 21.50 -9.51
C THR A 53 44.41 21.23 -10.30
N PRO A 54 43.31 22.00 -10.07
CA PRO A 54 41.99 21.65 -10.58
C PRO A 54 41.82 22.01 -12.06
N GLY A 55 41.52 21.00 -12.88
CA GLY A 55 41.15 21.12 -14.28
C GLY A 55 39.83 20.40 -14.55
N SER A 56 38.93 21.11 -15.24
CA SER A 56 37.64 20.67 -15.79
C SER A 56 37.65 19.28 -16.42
N ASN A 57 36.63 18.46 -16.11
CA ASN A 57 36.05 17.35 -16.91
C ASN A 57 34.78 16.89 -16.13
N ALA A 58 33.53 17.19 -16.48
CA ALA A 58 32.80 16.88 -17.71
C ALA A 58 33.07 15.45 -18.20
N TYR A 59 32.02 14.60 -18.09
CA TYR A 59 31.91 13.21 -18.56
C TYR A 59 32.61 12.13 -17.71
N ILE A 60 31.79 11.29 -17.07
CA ILE A 60 31.83 9.82 -17.03
C ILE A 60 30.64 9.38 -16.15
N PHE A 61 29.49 9.09 -16.77
CA PHE A 61 28.42 8.23 -16.23
C PHE A 61 27.56 7.75 -17.41
N GLU A 62 28.18 7.00 -18.33
CA GLU A 62 27.46 6.08 -19.20
C GLU A 62 27.67 4.67 -18.63
N GLY A 63 26.59 4.03 -18.14
CA GLY A 63 26.75 2.66 -17.65
C GLY A 63 25.62 2.03 -16.84
N VAL A 64 24.43 2.63 -16.72
CA VAL A 64 23.22 1.91 -16.26
C VAL A 64 22.00 2.40 -17.04
N LYS A 65 21.89 1.95 -18.30
CA LYS A 65 20.68 2.14 -19.13
C LYS A 65 19.63 1.12 -18.70
N GLY A 66 18.64 1.56 -17.91
CA GLY A 66 17.47 0.72 -17.65
C GLY A 66 16.65 1.09 -16.42
N PHE A 67 16.30 2.36 -16.23
CA PHE A 67 15.07 2.85 -15.56
C PHE A 67 15.11 4.39 -15.49
N GLN A 68 15.48 5.05 -16.60
CA GLN A 68 15.14 6.47 -16.74
C GLN A 68 13.65 6.54 -17.04
N ARG A 69 12.88 6.98 -16.04
CA ARG A 69 11.56 7.56 -16.31
C ARG A 69 11.77 8.59 -17.40
N ILE A 70 10.97 8.52 -18.45
CA ILE A 70 10.75 9.62 -19.39
C ILE A 70 10.10 10.73 -18.55
N ALA A 71 10.92 11.50 -17.85
CA ALA A 71 10.57 12.81 -17.34
C ALA A 71 10.91 13.76 -18.47
N THR A 72 9.88 14.13 -19.24
CA THR A 72 9.99 15.23 -20.18
C THR A 72 10.53 16.45 -19.40
N PRO A 73 11.58 17.13 -19.86
CA PRO A 73 12.12 18.31 -19.20
C PRO A 73 11.18 19.49 -19.47
N GLY A 74 10.04 19.50 -18.79
CA GLY A 74 9.32 20.70 -18.42
C GLY A 74 9.52 20.87 -16.92
N THR A 75 10.05 22.01 -16.49
CA THR A 75 10.00 22.42 -15.08
C THR A 75 8.57 22.31 -14.60
N HIS A 76 8.23 21.24 -13.87
CA HIS A 76 6.92 21.11 -13.23
C HIS A 76 6.81 22.28 -12.25
N GLN A 77 6.08 23.32 -12.65
CA GLN A 77 5.85 24.45 -11.77
C GLN A 77 5.10 23.94 -10.53
N PRO A 78 5.48 24.38 -9.33
CA PRO A 78 4.75 24.07 -8.11
C PRO A 78 3.27 24.40 -8.29
N LYS A 79 2.39 23.45 -7.96
CA LYS A 79 0.93 23.65 -8.02
C LYS A 79 0.34 23.64 -6.61
N THR A 80 -0.64 24.52 -6.40
CA THR A 80 -1.47 24.53 -5.19
C THR A 80 -2.70 23.67 -5.40
N TRP A 81 -3.00 22.81 -4.42
CA TRP A 81 -4.17 21.93 -4.49
C TRP A 81 -5.44 22.66 -4.08
N ASN A 82 -6.53 22.48 -4.84
CA ASN A 82 -7.87 22.93 -4.47
C ASN A 82 -8.90 22.01 -5.11
N ASP A 83 -9.70 21.32 -4.29
CA ASP A 83 -10.66 20.29 -4.73
C ASP A 83 -11.60 20.80 -5.83
N ALA A 84 -12.21 21.98 -5.65
CA ALA A 84 -13.21 22.51 -6.57
C ALA A 84 -12.63 22.80 -7.96
N SER A 85 -11.39 23.28 -8.02
CA SER A 85 -10.73 23.61 -9.28
C SER A 85 -10.01 22.43 -9.93
N GLU A 86 -9.52 21.46 -9.14
CA GLU A 86 -8.65 20.40 -9.63
C GLU A 86 -9.37 19.08 -9.90
N LEU A 87 -10.35 18.69 -9.07
CA LEU A 87 -11.06 17.43 -9.25
C LEU A 87 -11.71 17.29 -10.64
N PRO A 88 -12.39 18.33 -11.20
CA PRO A 88 -12.98 18.23 -12.54
C PRO A 88 -11.97 18.07 -13.68
N LYS A 89 -10.69 18.39 -13.45
CA LYS A 89 -9.63 18.35 -14.49
C LYS A 89 -8.98 16.97 -14.62
N ILE A 90 -9.08 16.12 -13.60
CA ILE A 90 -8.36 14.84 -13.54
C ILE A 90 -8.95 13.86 -14.55
N PRO A 91 -8.18 13.37 -15.54
CA PRO A 91 -8.70 12.44 -16.52
C PRO A 91 -9.00 11.09 -15.89
N ILE A 92 -10.25 10.64 -16.02
CA ILE A 92 -10.72 9.34 -15.54
C ILE A 92 -11.57 8.65 -16.61
N TYR A 93 -11.70 7.34 -16.50
CA TYR A 93 -12.62 6.55 -17.30
C TYR A 93 -13.99 6.45 -16.65
N THR A 94 -15.03 6.48 -17.48
CA THR A 94 -16.37 6.04 -17.08
C THR A 94 -16.38 4.52 -17.04
N VAL A 95 -16.43 3.97 -15.83
CA VAL A 95 -16.52 2.52 -15.58
C VAL A 95 -17.67 2.25 -14.60
N SER A 96 -18.20 1.04 -14.62
CA SER A 96 -19.26 0.59 -13.71
C SER A 96 -18.86 -0.69 -13.00
N THR A 97 -19.47 -0.95 -11.84
CA THR A 97 -19.31 -2.22 -11.14
C THR A 97 -19.97 -3.35 -11.93
N MET A 98 -19.48 -4.58 -11.73
CA MET A 98 -19.92 -5.76 -12.47
C MET A 98 -20.71 -6.74 -11.58
N THR A 99 -21.54 -7.57 -12.22
CA THR A 99 -22.20 -8.71 -11.56
C THR A 99 -21.18 -9.81 -11.26
N SER A 100 -21.46 -10.66 -10.27
CA SER A 100 -20.50 -11.69 -9.84
C SER A 100 -20.15 -12.68 -10.96
N SER A 101 -21.13 -13.04 -11.80
CA SER A 101 -20.89 -13.89 -12.98
C SER A 101 -19.92 -13.24 -13.97
N LYS A 102 -20.08 -11.94 -14.26
CA LYS A 102 -19.16 -11.20 -15.14
C LYS A 102 -17.76 -11.07 -14.54
N ILE A 103 -17.66 -10.77 -13.23
CA ILE A 103 -16.38 -10.69 -12.51
C ILE A 103 -15.63 -12.01 -12.62
N VAL A 104 -16.32 -13.14 -12.44
CA VAL A 104 -15.69 -14.46 -12.50
C VAL A 104 -15.14 -14.74 -13.90
N LEU A 105 -15.89 -14.43 -14.96
CA LEU A 105 -15.43 -14.58 -16.34
C LEU A 105 -14.23 -13.68 -16.64
N MET A 106 -14.32 -12.40 -16.29
CA MET A 106 -13.25 -11.43 -16.51
C MET A 106 -12.01 -11.74 -15.66
N GLY A 107 -12.20 -12.21 -14.43
CA GLY A 107 -11.13 -12.63 -13.53
C GLY A 107 -10.36 -13.83 -14.05
N GLN A 108 -11.05 -14.83 -14.59
CA GLN A 108 -10.40 -15.97 -15.26
C GLN A 108 -9.57 -15.50 -16.46
N ALA A 109 -10.15 -14.66 -17.33
CA ALA A 109 -9.43 -14.09 -18.47
C ALA A 109 -8.21 -13.27 -18.02
N MET A 110 -8.33 -12.50 -16.92
CA MET A 110 -7.21 -11.76 -16.34
C MET A 110 -6.07 -12.71 -15.90
N ILE A 111 -6.37 -13.78 -15.16
CA ILE A 111 -5.35 -14.76 -14.71
C ILE A 111 -4.66 -15.45 -15.90
N GLU A 112 -5.42 -15.79 -16.94
CA GLU A 112 -4.86 -16.37 -18.17
C GLU A 112 -3.90 -15.38 -18.86
N ASN A 113 -4.29 -14.10 -18.96
CA ASN A 113 -3.44 -13.06 -19.54
C ASN A 113 -2.19 -12.77 -18.70
N LEU A 114 -2.24 -12.96 -17.37
CA LEU A 114 -1.07 -12.84 -16.50
C LEU A 114 -0.01 -13.92 -16.75
N SER A 115 -0.40 -15.04 -17.36
CA SER A 115 0.53 -16.11 -17.76
C SER A 115 1.27 -15.80 -19.07
N GLY A 116 0.94 -14.69 -19.74
CA GLY A 116 1.64 -14.23 -20.94
C GLY A 116 3.02 -13.63 -20.65
N SER A 117 3.71 -13.17 -21.69
CA SER A 117 5.04 -12.53 -21.56
C SER A 117 4.99 -11.00 -21.48
N LYS A 118 3.87 -10.39 -21.88
CA LYS A 118 3.68 -8.93 -21.87
C LYS A 118 2.26 -8.57 -21.48
N ALA A 119 2.12 -7.50 -20.71
CA ALA A 119 0.84 -6.93 -20.34
C ALA A 119 0.17 -6.26 -21.56
N SER A 120 -0.99 -6.79 -21.94
CA SER A 120 -1.85 -6.19 -22.97
C SER A 120 -2.63 -4.99 -22.43
N THR A 121 -3.19 -4.18 -23.32
CA THR A 121 -4.11 -3.10 -22.91
C THR A 121 -5.35 -3.66 -22.24
N ASP A 122 -5.89 -4.75 -22.78
CA ASP A 122 -7.09 -5.40 -22.23
C ASP A 122 -6.85 -5.94 -20.83
N LEU A 123 -5.68 -6.52 -20.54
CA LEU A 123 -5.32 -6.95 -19.19
C LEU A 123 -5.42 -5.79 -18.18
N ILE A 124 -4.87 -4.63 -18.53
CA ILE A 124 -4.90 -3.44 -17.66
C ILE A 124 -6.33 -2.92 -17.47
N HIS A 125 -7.16 -2.94 -18.50
CA HIS A 125 -8.56 -2.57 -18.39
C HIS A 125 -9.36 -3.59 -17.56
N MET A 126 -9.11 -4.90 -17.73
CA MET A 126 -9.71 -5.95 -16.91
C MET A 126 -9.37 -5.73 -15.43
N MET A 127 -8.11 -5.44 -15.12
CA MET A 127 -7.70 -5.09 -13.74
C MET A 127 -8.50 -3.91 -13.20
N LEU A 128 -8.68 -2.84 -13.99
CA LEU A 128 -9.46 -1.67 -13.56
C LEU A 128 -10.92 -2.03 -13.27
N TYR A 129 -11.62 -2.69 -14.20
CA TYR A 129 -13.03 -3.08 -14.03
C TYR A 129 -13.22 -3.99 -12.83
N LEU A 130 -12.32 -4.97 -12.65
CA LEU A 130 -12.33 -5.86 -11.50
C LEU A 130 -12.05 -5.10 -10.19
N ALA A 131 -11.07 -4.19 -10.18
CA ALA A 131 -10.72 -3.40 -9.00
C ALA A 131 -11.85 -2.47 -8.54
N VAL A 132 -12.52 -1.76 -9.45
CA VAL A 132 -13.68 -0.92 -9.09
C VAL A 132 -14.89 -1.75 -8.66
N SER A 133 -14.95 -3.03 -9.06
CA SER A 133 -15.98 -4.00 -8.68
C SER A 133 -15.67 -4.76 -7.38
N LEU A 134 -14.68 -4.30 -6.59
CA LEU A 134 -14.31 -4.90 -5.31
C LEU A 134 -15.54 -5.18 -4.43
N ARG A 135 -15.61 -6.37 -3.84
CA ARG A 135 -16.77 -6.84 -3.07
C ARG A 135 -16.71 -6.40 -1.62
N ASP A 136 -17.86 -6.11 -1.02
CA ASP A 136 -17.94 -5.82 0.41
C ASP A 136 -17.63 -7.09 1.23
N PRO A 137 -16.64 -7.07 2.13
CA PRO A 137 -16.36 -8.19 3.03
C PRO A 137 -17.55 -8.63 3.91
N GLY A 138 -18.47 -7.72 4.24
CA GLY A 138 -19.68 -8.02 5.01
C GLY A 138 -20.84 -8.56 4.17
N ASP A 139 -20.82 -8.33 2.85
CA ASP A 139 -21.83 -8.80 1.90
C ASP A 139 -21.21 -8.92 0.50
N THR A 140 -20.73 -10.13 0.16
CA THR A 140 -19.97 -10.37 -1.08
C THR A 140 -20.81 -10.21 -2.35
N THR A 141 -22.14 -10.07 -2.23
CA THR A 141 -23.04 -9.80 -3.35
C THR A 141 -22.99 -8.31 -3.77
N LYS A 142 -22.56 -7.43 -2.88
CA LYS A 142 -22.50 -5.98 -3.09
C LYS A 142 -21.10 -5.53 -3.48
N ALA A 143 -21.03 -4.53 -4.35
CA ALA A 143 -19.80 -3.80 -4.57
C ALA A 143 -19.52 -2.90 -3.36
N LEU A 144 -18.27 -2.84 -2.95
CA LEU A 144 -17.80 -1.99 -1.87
C LEU A 144 -17.73 -0.52 -2.28
N LEU A 145 -17.37 -0.26 -3.54
CA LEU A 145 -17.13 1.09 -4.04
C LEU A 145 -18.29 1.59 -4.89
N ASN A 146 -18.64 2.84 -4.66
CA ASN A 146 -19.57 3.60 -5.48
C ASN A 146 -18.83 4.40 -6.54
N ALA A 147 -19.46 4.58 -7.70
CA ALA A 147 -18.92 5.44 -8.74
C ALA A 147 -18.84 6.90 -8.23
N PRO A 148 -17.76 7.63 -8.55
CA PRO A 148 -17.69 9.06 -8.27
C PRO A 148 -18.86 9.83 -8.89
N ASP A 149 -19.22 10.96 -8.29
CA ASP A 149 -20.19 11.91 -8.83
C ASP A 149 -19.80 12.35 -10.27
N PRO A 150 -20.75 12.53 -11.20
CA PRO A 150 -20.49 13.05 -12.55
C PRO A 150 -19.63 14.33 -12.62
N ALA A 151 -19.70 15.21 -11.62
CA ALA A 151 -18.92 16.43 -11.52
C ALA A 151 -17.43 16.20 -11.16
N ILE A 152 -17.08 15.01 -10.67
CA ILE A 152 -15.72 14.65 -10.27
C ILE A 152 -15.02 13.91 -11.41
N GLY A 153 -13.88 14.46 -11.84
CA GLY A 153 -13.04 13.95 -12.91
C GLY A 153 -13.52 14.28 -14.32
N LYS A 154 -12.57 14.45 -15.23
CA LYS A 154 -12.79 14.59 -16.67
C LYS A 154 -12.96 13.22 -17.30
N ARG A 155 -14.20 12.84 -17.55
CA ARG A 155 -14.58 11.49 -17.99
C ARG A 155 -14.26 11.23 -19.46
N SER A 156 -13.73 10.04 -19.73
CA SER A 156 -13.58 9.44 -21.05
C SER A 156 -14.23 8.05 -21.05
N ASN A 157 -14.83 7.64 -22.16
CA ASN A 157 -15.43 6.31 -22.23
C ASN A 157 -14.35 5.24 -22.34
N LEU A 158 -14.50 4.17 -21.55
CA LEU A 158 -13.71 2.95 -21.67
C LEU A 158 -14.64 1.82 -22.10
N ALA A 159 -14.25 1.08 -23.13
CA ALA A 159 -14.98 -0.13 -23.51
C ALA A 159 -14.70 -1.25 -22.49
N GLU A 160 -15.74 -1.93 -22.05
CA GLU A 160 -15.61 -3.14 -21.23
C GLU A 160 -14.83 -4.19 -22.03
N PRO A 161 -13.70 -4.72 -21.52
CA PRO A 161 -12.92 -5.73 -22.23
C PRO A 161 -13.76 -6.97 -22.48
N ASN A 162 -13.64 -7.54 -23.69
CA ASN A 162 -14.32 -8.78 -23.99
C ASN A 162 -13.60 -9.94 -23.29
N ALA A 163 -14.15 -10.41 -22.17
CA ALA A 163 -13.73 -11.65 -21.54
C ALA A 163 -14.23 -12.79 -22.44
N GLY A 164 -13.41 -13.16 -23.44
CA GLY A 164 -13.79 -14.08 -24.51
C GLY A 164 -14.58 -15.29 -24.01
N THR A 165 -15.73 -15.54 -24.64
CA THR A 165 -16.64 -16.66 -24.33
C THR A 165 -16.03 -18.04 -24.59
N THR A 166 -14.84 -18.07 -25.20
CA THR A 166 -14.18 -19.24 -25.78
C THR A 166 -13.66 -20.28 -24.78
N VAL A 167 -13.42 -19.94 -23.52
CA VAL A 167 -12.87 -20.91 -22.54
C VAL A 167 -13.95 -21.83 -21.96
N TYR A 168 -15.16 -21.29 -21.72
CA TYR A 168 -16.30 -22.14 -21.36
C TYR A 168 -16.75 -22.99 -22.54
N ASP A 169 -16.70 -22.47 -23.76
CA ASP A 169 -17.08 -23.24 -24.95
C ASP A 169 -16.09 -24.35 -25.30
N THR A 170 -14.78 -24.18 -25.10
CA THR A 170 -13.81 -25.25 -25.42
C THR A 170 -13.84 -26.39 -24.41
N LYS A 171 -13.98 -26.11 -23.10
CA LYS A 171 -14.16 -27.17 -22.08
C LYS A 171 -15.56 -27.80 -22.14
N ALA A 172 -16.61 -27.02 -22.39
CA ALA A 172 -17.96 -27.56 -22.62
C ALA A 172 -18.04 -28.34 -23.92
N ALA A 173 -17.36 -27.93 -24.99
CA ALA A 173 -17.27 -28.70 -26.24
C ALA A 173 -16.46 -29.99 -26.06
N ALA A 174 -15.36 -29.96 -25.30
CA ALA A 174 -14.60 -31.16 -24.96
C ALA A 174 -15.41 -32.14 -24.09
N LEU A 175 -16.21 -31.62 -23.15
CA LEU A 175 -17.11 -32.42 -22.32
C LEU A 175 -18.28 -32.98 -23.13
N ARG A 176 -18.89 -32.19 -24.01
CA ARG A 176 -19.93 -32.62 -24.98
C ARG A 176 -19.38 -33.69 -25.92
N LYS A 177 -18.14 -33.55 -26.39
CA LYS A 177 -17.46 -34.56 -27.21
C LYS A 177 -17.23 -35.86 -26.44
N ARG A 178 -16.75 -35.80 -25.19
CA ARG A 178 -16.61 -36.97 -24.31
C ARG A 178 -17.95 -37.66 -23.99
N LEU A 179 -19.00 -36.88 -23.73
CA LEU A 179 -20.35 -37.41 -23.49
C LEU A 179 -20.92 -38.09 -24.74
N ALA A 180 -20.74 -37.48 -25.92
CA ALA A 180 -21.14 -38.08 -27.20
C ALA A 180 -20.36 -39.38 -27.49
N GLU A 181 -19.08 -39.43 -27.14
CA GLU A 181 -18.25 -40.65 -27.24
C GLU A 181 -18.76 -41.76 -26.30
N ILE A 182 -19.16 -41.43 -25.05
CA ILE A 182 -19.73 -42.40 -24.10
C ILE A 182 -21.09 -42.94 -24.62
N ILE A 183 -21.96 -42.07 -25.13
CA ILE A 183 -23.26 -42.46 -25.69
C ILE A 183 -23.08 -43.38 -26.91
N ASN A 184 -22.13 -43.07 -27.79
CA ASN A 184 -21.84 -43.90 -28.96
C ASN A 184 -21.18 -45.23 -28.58
N LYS A 185 -20.33 -45.26 -27.55
CA LYS A 185 -19.69 -46.50 -27.06
C LYS A 185 -20.69 -47.45 -26.38
N ASN A 186 -21.74 -46.90 -25.76
CA ASN A 186 -22.85 -47.66 -25.19
C ASN A 186 -23.86 -48.13 -26.26
N ARG A 187 -23.87 -47.54 -27.46
CA ARG A 187 -24.71 -47.98 -28.59
C ARG A 187 -24.19 -49.23 -29.30
N THR A 188 -22.90 -49.55 -29.17
CA THR A 188 -22.26 -50.71 -29.81
C THR A 188 -22.30 -51.99 -28.98
N GLY A 189 -22.91 -51.96 -27.78
CA GLY A 189 -23.08 -53.12 -26.92
C GLY A 189 -24.56 -53.48 -26.74
N SER A 190 -25.05 -54.39 -27.59
CA SER A 190 -26.21 -55.28 -27.38
C SER A 190 -27.53 -54.70 -26.82
N THR A 191 -28.51 -54.58 -27.74
CA THR A 191 -29.90 -55.08 -27.60
C THR A 191 -30.55 -55.05 -26.21
N SER A 192 -31.19 -53.92 -25.87
CA SER A 192 -32.53 -53.81 -25.23
C SER A 192 -32.68 -52.47 -24.49
N ALA A 193 -32.93 -51.37 -25.20
CA ALA A 193 -33.30 -50.09 -24.58
C ALA A 193 -34.10 -49.17 -25.53
N ALA A 194 -35.01 -49.74 -26.32
CA ALA A 194 -35.85 -48.98 -27.26
C ALA A 194 -37.01 -48.22 -26.60
N THR A 195 -37.13 -48.20 -25.26
CA THR A 195 -38.28 -47.61 -24.55
C THR A 195 -37.96 -46.40 -23.67
N VAL A 196 -36.74 -45.83 -23.73
CA VAL A 196 -36.38 -44.64 -22.92
C VAL A 196 -36.13 -43.38 -23.75
N VAL A 197 -36.10 -43.47 -25.09
CA VAL A 197 -35.69 -42.35 -25.96
C VAL A 197 -36.86 -41.52 -26.52
N ALA A 198 -38.11 -41.88 -26.24
CA ALA A 198 -39.27 -41.14 -26.76
C ALA A 198 -39.77 -40.00 -25.84
N ASN A 199 -39.27 -39.86 -24.61
CA ASN A 199 -39.71 -38.82 -23.66
C ASN A 199 -38.69 -37.71 -23.38
N ALA A 200 -37.55 -37.68 -24.06
CA ALA A 200 -36.63 -36.55 -24.00
C ALA A 200 -37.04 -35.49 -25.05
N SER A 201 -38.17 -34.83 -24.82
CA SER A 201 -38.48 -33.57 -25.48
C SER A 201 -37.48 -32.53 -24.95
N ILE A 202 -36.47 -32.24 -25.76
CA ILE A 202 -35.42 -31.27 -25.44
C ILE A 202 -36.04 -29.87 -25.53
N GLN A 203 -36.58 -29.39 -24.41
CA GLN A 203 -36.53 -27.97 -24.08
C GLN A 203 -35.05 -27.58 -23.95
N PRO A 204 -34.63 -26.38 -24.38
CA PRO A 204 -33.26 -25.91 -24.24
C PRO A 204 -33.01 -25.53 -22.77
N GLU A 205 -32.94 -26.52 -21.90
CA GLU A 205 -32.39 -26.34 -20.55
C GLU A 205 -30.90 -26.08 -20.70
N THR A 206 -30.56 -24.82 -20.43
CA THR A 206 -29.25 -24.35 -19.97
C THR A 206 -28.39 -25.47 -19.40
N VAL A 207 -27.45 -25.97 -20.21
CA VAL A 207 -26.40 -26.89 -19.77
C VAL A 207 -25.41 -26.07 -18.93
N ASN A 208 -25.83 -25.73 -17.73
CA ASN A 208 -24.94 -25.48 -16.61
C ASN A 208 -24.33 -26.83 -16.24
N ALA A 209 -23.26 -27.22 -16.94
CA ALA A 209 -22.32 -28.18 -16.40
C ALA A 209 -21.64 -27.49 -15.20
N VAL A 210 -22.34 -27.54 -14.07
CA VAL A 210 -21.83 -27.16 -12.77
C VAL A 210 -20.67 -28.11 -12.49
N VAL A 211 -19.45 -27.69 -12.84
CA VAL A 211 -18.32 -28.05 -11.99
C VAL A 211 -18.77 -27.60 -10.61
N GLU A 212 -19.04 -28.57 -9.74
CA GLU A 212 -19.46 -28.33 -8.37
C GLU A 212 -18.27 -27.72 -7.63
N TYR A 213 -18.02 -26.45 -7.92
CA TYR A 213 -17.21 -25.60 -7.08
C TYR A 213 -18.02 -25.47 -5.80
N LYS A 214 -17.53 -26.08 -4.72
CA LYS A 214 -18.10 -25.92 -3.38
C LYS A 214 -18.17 -24.45 -2.95
N ASP A 215 -17.48 -23.56 -3.64
CA ASP A 215 -17.34 -22.15 -3.34
C ASP A 215 -18.40 -21.32 -4.09
N SER A 216 -19.02 -20.35 -3.39
CA SER A 216 -20.01 -19.43 -3.99
C SER A 216 -19.41 -18.63 -5.16
N ILE A 217 -20.25 -18.26 -6.13
CA ILE A 217 -19.84 -17.40 -7.24
C ILE A 217 -19.38 -16.01 -6.73
N ASP A 218 -19.95 -15.56 -5.62
CA ASP A 218 -19.63 -14.26 -4.99
C ASP A 218 -18.28 -14.30 -4.27
N ASP A 219 -17.93 -15.43 -3.64
CA ASP A 219 -16.61 -15.62 -3.01
C ASP A 219 -15.50 -15.65 -4.07
N ARG A 220 -15.77 -16.34 -5.18
CA ARG A 220 -14.89 -16.32 -6.38
C ARG A 220 -14.74 -14.91 -6.94
N ALA A 221 -15.84 -14.17 -7.06
CA ALA A 221 -15.81 -12.80 -7.56
C ALA A 221 -14.96 -11.90 -6.64
N SER A 222 -15.16 -12.02 -5.33
CA SER A 222 -14.39 -11.30 -4.31
C SER A 222 -12.88 -11.53 -4.44
N ALA A 223 -12.47 -12.79 -4.65
CA ALA A 223 -11.07 -13.14 -4.86
C ALA A 223 -10.45 -12.45 -6.09
N TYR A 224 -11.12 -12.49 -7.25
CA TYR A 224 -10.60 -11.86 -8.47
C TYR A 224 -10.51 -10.34 -8.36
N CYS A 225 -11.53 -9.70 -7.80
CA CYS A 225 -11.50 -8.26 -7.60
C CYS A 225 -10.41 -7.84 -6.62
N TYR A 226 -10.21 -8.60 -5.54
CA TYR A 226 -9.17 -8.33 -4.57
C TYR A 226 -7.76 -8.47 -5.18
N ILE A 227 -7.51 -9.51 -6.00
CA ILE A 227 -6.26 -9.64 -6.77
C ILE A 227 -6.06 -8.43 -7.68
N ALA A 228 -7.07 -8.07 -8.45
CA ALA A 228 -6.99 -6.94 -9.38
C ALA A 228 -6.69 -5.62 -8.65
N ALA A 229 -7.42 -5.31 -7.57
CA ALA A 229 -7.20 -4.14 -6.74
C ALA A 229 -5.78 -4.11 -6.15
N TYR A 230 -5.26 -5.26 -5.71
CA TYR A 230 -3.89 -5.37 -5.23
C TYR A 230 -2.85 -5.13 -6.34
N LEU A 231 -3.11 -5.64 -7.55
CA LEU A 231 -2.24 -5.46 -8.72
C LEU A 231 -2.18 -4.00 -9.19
N MET A 232 -3.22 -3.19 -8.97
CA MET A 232 -3.16 -1.74 -9.22
C MET A 232 -1.98 -1.08 -8.50
N GLY A 233 -1.58 -1.61 -7.34
CA GLY A 233 -0.45 -1.10 -6.57
C GLY A 233 0.93 -1.27 -7.22
N LEU A 234 1.06 -2.10 -8.27
CA LEU A 234 2.30 -2.23 -9.05
C LEU A 234 2.77 -0.91 -9.67
N HIS A 235 1.85 0.02 -9.93
CA HIS A 235 2.21 1.35 -10.46
C HIS A 235 3.24 2.07 -9.57
N ALA A 236 3.06 2.03 -8.24
CA ALA A 236 3.90 2.75 -7.29
C ALA A 236 5.03 1.90 -6.70
N ARG A 237 4.91 0.57 -6.70
CA ARG A 237 5.88 -0.35 -6.06
C ARG A 237 6.91 -0.90 -7.04
N GLN A 238 8.07 -1.31 -6.53
CA GLN A 238 9.05 -2.05 -7.34
C GLN A 238 8.63 -3.51 -7.47
N SER A 239 8.74 -4.07 -8.68
CA SER A 239 8.24 -5.40 -9.03
C SER A 239 8.79 -6.49 -8.12
N TYR A 240 10.11 -6.50 -7.88
CA TYR A 240 10.75 -7.42 -6.94
C TYR A 240 10.16 -7.36 -5.52
N SER A 241 9.99 -6.14 -4.98
CA SER A 241 9.41 -5.96 -3.64
C SER A 241 7.93 -6.34 -3.61
N PHE A 242 7.22 -6.15 -4.72
CA PHE A 242 5.80 -6.48 -4.85
C PHE A 242 5.58 -7.99 -4.82
N ILE A 243 6.38 -8.75 -5.57
CA ILE A 243 6.28 -10.23 -5.63
C ILE A 243 6.51 -10.84 -4.25
N LYS A 244 7.51 -10.36 -3.51
CA LYS A 244 7.76 -10.80 -2.13
C LYS A 244 6.56 -10.55 -1.21
N SER A 245 5.73 -9.54 -1.51
CA SER A 245 4.54 -9.22 -0.71
C SER A 245 3.30 -10.02 -1.10
N ILE A 246 3.32 -10.84 -2.16
CA ILE A 246 2.18 -11.66 -2.59
C ILE A 246 1.74 -12.63 -1.49
N LYS A 247 2.67 -13.33 -0.83
CA LYS A 247 2.34 -14.25 0.27
C LYS A 247 1.54 -13.56 1.39
N ARG A 248 1.99 -12.36 1.78
CA ARG A 248 1.29 -11.55 2.78
C ARG A 248 -0.09 -11.09 2.30
N MET A 249 -0.25 -10.80 1.01
CA MET A 249 -1.55 -10.46 0.42
C MET A 249 -2.52 -11.65 0.50
N GLN A 250 -2.04 -12.86 0.22
CA GLN A 250 -2.83 -14.09 0.31
C GLN A 250 -3.30 -14.36 1.74
N GLU A 251 -2.41 -14.21 2.71
CA GLU A 251 -2.74 -14.32 4.14
C GLU A 251 -3.77 -13.29 4.58
N ARG A 252 -3.62 -12.05 4.12
CA ARG A 252 -4.49 -10.93 4.51
C ARG A 252 -5.89 -11.05 3.94
N PHE A 253 -6.06 -11.64 2.76
CA PHE A 253 -7.38 -11.89 2.16
C PHE A 253 -8.33 -12.62 3.13
N LYS A 254 -7.82 -13.64 3.83
CA LYS A 254 -8.58 -14.45 4.81
C LYS A 254 -9.01 -13.65 6.05
N GLY A 255 -8.36 -12.52 6.31
CA GLY A 255 -8.74 -11.59 7.38
C GLY A 255 -9.92 -10.70 7.01
N TRP A 256 -10.23 -10.56 5.72
CA TRP A 256 -11.39 -9.79 5.23
C TRP A 256 -12.53 -10.69 4.82
N TYR A 257 -12.26 -11.71 4.01
CA TYR A 257 -13.27 -12.62 3.48
C TYR A 257 -13.20 -13.96 4.22
N ALA A 258 -14.32 -14.37 4.82
CA ALA A 258 -14.39 -15.59 5.63
C ALA A 258 -14.13 -16.86 4.81
N ALA A 259 -14.63 -16.88 3.57
CA ALA A 259 -14.31 -17.90 2.59
C ALA A 259 -12.96 -17.55 1.94
N GLY A 260 -11.88 -18.13 2.47
CA GLY A 260 -10.64 -18.22 1.69
C GLY A 260 -10.92 -18.87 0.33
N HIS A 261 -10.14 -18.54 -0.69
CA HIS A 261 -10.42 -19.03 -2.04
C HIS A 261 -9.17 -19.59 -2.73
N LYS A 262 -9.31 -20.73 -3.42
CA LYS A 262 -8.18 -21.44 -4.06
C LYS A 262 -7.42 -20.57 -5.06
N VAL A 263 -8.10 -19.66 -5.75
CA VAL A 263 -7.46 -18.71 -6.69
C VAL A 263 -6.50 -17.78 -5.96
N ILE A 264 -6.81 -17.36 -4.73
CA ILE A 264 -5.89 -16.54 -3.92
C ILE A 264 -4.69 -17.38 -3.51
N ASP A 265 -4.93 -18.57 -2.94
CA ASP A 265 -3.86 -19.44 -2.42
C ASP A 265 -2.86 -19.88 -3.50
N SER A 266 -3.32 -20.02 -4.75
CA SER A 266 -2.50 -20.40 -5.91
C SER A 266 -2.03 -19.21 -6.76
N PHE A 267 -2.33 -17.97 -6.36
CA PHE A 267 -1.95 -16.80 -7.13
C PHE A 267 -0.43 -16.59 -7.09
N GLU A 268 0.19 -16.64 -8.26
CA GLU A 268 1.60 -16.31 -8.45
C GLU A 268 1.73 -15.28 -9.60
N LEU A 269 2.78 -14.48 -9.54
CA LEU A 269 3.07 -13.48 -10.56
C LEU A 269 4.57 -13.45 -10.85
N GLU A 270 4.92 -13.61 -12.12
CA GLU A 270 6.31 -13.52 -12.56
C GLU A 270 6.81 -12.06 -12.53
N GLU A 271 8.10 -11.87 -12.24
CA GLU A 271 8.71 -10.54 -12.18
C GLU A 271 8.71 -9.80 -13.53
N SER A 272 8.90 -10.54 -14.63
CA SER A 272 8.84 -9.98 -15.98
C SER A 272 7.45 -9.41 -16.28
N MET A 273 6.39 -10.15 -15.96
CA MET A 273 5.00 -9.70 -16.10
C MET A 273 4.69 -8.52 -15.18
N ALA A 274 5.11 -8.56 -13.91
CA ALA A 274 4.94 -7.44 -12.97
C ALA A 274 5.58 -6.15 -13.51
N ASN A 275 6.79 -6.24 -14.07
CA ASN A 275 7.46 -5.12 -14.74
C ASN A 275 6.68 -4.66 -15.98
N SER A 276 6.15 -5.58 -16.78
CA SER A 276 5.36 -5.24 -17.96
C SER A 276 4.05 -4.52 -17.59
N ILE A 277 3.35 -4.95 -16.54
CA ILE A 277 2.13 -4.30 -16.02
C ILE A 277 2.47 -2.88 -15.56
N LYS A 278 3.54 -2.72 -14.78
CA LYS A 278 3.99 -1.41 -14.31
C LYS A 278 4.27 -0.45 -15.47
N GLN A 279 4.95 -0.91 -16.52
CA GLN A 279 5.18 -0.10 -17.72
C GLN A 279 3.88 0.25 -18.44
N ALA A 280 2.94 -0.70 -18.52
CA ALA A 280 1.64 -0.47 -19.15
C ALA A 280 0.81 0.59 -18.40
N PHE A 281 0.80 0.57 -17.06
CA PHE A 281 0.20 1.64 -16.26
C PHE A 281 0.85 3.00 -16.52
N GLY A 282 2.19 3.05 -16.65
CA GLY A 282 2.90 4.30 -16.96
C GLY A 282 2.55 4.91 -18.32
N ARG A 283 2.06 4.12 -19.27
CA ARG A 283 1.60 4.59 -20.59
C ARG A 283 0.13 5.03 -20.60
N ARG A 284 -0.64 4.66 -19.57
CA ARG A 284 -2.09 4.91 -19.45
C ARG A 284 -2.41 5.44 -18.04
N PRO A 285 -1.95 6.65 -17.70
CA PRO A 285 -2.14 7.21 -16.37
C PRO A 285 -3.61 7.30 -15.96
N GLU A 286 -4.54 7.44 -16.92
CA GLU A 286 -5.99 7.50 -16.69
C GLU A 286 -6.52 6.25 -15.97
N VAL A 287 -5.89 5.08 -16.16
CA VAL A 287 -6.28 3.85 -15.47
C VAL A 287 -6.05 4.00 -13.96
N ILE A 288 -4.86 4.47 -13.57
CA ILE A 288 -4.51 4.69 -12.17
C ILE A 288 -5.30 5.86 -11.61
N SER A 289 -5.46 6.95 -12.37
CA SER A 289 -6.28 8.10 -11.97
C SER A 289 -7.72 7.68 -11.69
N THR A 290 -8.31 6.81 -12.51
CA THR A 290 -9.67 6.28 -12.31
C THR A 290 -9.75 5.49 -11.01
N TRP A 291 -8.86 4.51 -10.82
CA TRP A 291 -8.83 3.72 -9.59
C TRP A 291 -8.68 4.58 -8.34
N VAL A 292 -7.71 5.48 -8.34
CA VAL A 292 -7.43 6.36 -7.20
C VAL A 292 -8.57 7.35 -6.97
N MET A 293 -9.25 7.83 -8.01
CA MET A 293 -10.43 8.66 -7.86
C MET A 293 -11.59 7.90 -7.21
N TRP A 294 -11.84 6.65 -7.61
CA TRP A 294 -12.85 5.80 -6.97
C TRP A 294 -12.55 5.59 -5.48
N VAL A 295 -11.29 5.29 -5.14
CA VAL A 295 -10.85 5.16 -3.74
C VAL A 295 -11.09 6.46 -2.98
N ALA A 296 -10.57 7.57 -3.48
CA ALA A 296 -10.63 8.86 -2.80
C ALA A 296 -12.07 9.35 -2.62
N TYR A 297 -12.93 9.14 -3.63
CA TYR A 297 -14.35 9.46 -3.54
C TYR A 297 -15.02 8.68 -2.42
N ASN A 298 -14.82 7.35 -2.36
CA ASN A 298 -15.46 6.55 -1.32
C ASN A 298 -14.91 6.86 0.07
N GLU A 299 -13.62 7.18 0.21
CA GLU A 299 -13.05 7.64 1.50
C GLU A 299 -13.72 8.92 2.02
N ASN A 300 -14.12 9.83 1.13
CA ASN A 300 -14.61 11.16 1.48
C ASN A 300 -16.14 11.29 1.49
N GLU A 301 -16.84 10.60 0.59
CA GLU A 301 -18.29 10.78 0.39
C GLU A 301 -19.12 9.60 0.90
N THR A 302 -18.50 8.49 1.30
CA THR A 302 -19.23 7.28 1.70
C THR A 302 -18.87 6.82 3.10
N GLU A 303 -19.88 6.36 3.84
CA GLU A 303 -19.68 5.77 5.16
C GLU A 303 -19.21 4.32 5.02
N MET A 304 -17.91 4.11 5.07
CA MET A 304 -17.34 2.76 5.14
C MET A 304 -17.17 2.29 6.59
N GLY A 305 -17.58 1.06 6.85
CA GLY A 305 -17.30 0.36 8.11
C GLY A 305 -15.79 0.20 8.36
N LYS A 306 -15.40 -0.02 9.63
CA LYS A 306 -13.98 -0.13 10.03
C LYS A 306 -13.22 -1.21 9.26
N ASN A 307 -13.84 -2.36 9.00
CA ASN A 307 -13.22 -3.46 8.26
C ASN A 307 -12.91 -3.05 6.81
N ASN A 308 -13.90 -2.43 6.15
CA ASN A 308 -13.83 -2.00 4.76
C ASN A 308 -12.80 -0.88 4.59
N LYS A 309 -12.77 0.09 5.52
CA LYS A 309 -11.70 1.10 5.60
C LYS A 309 -10.32 0.46 5.74
N GLY A 310 -10.18 -0.55 6.60
CA GLY A 310 -8.92 -1.28 6.76
C GLY A 310 -8.46 -2.01 5.49
N MET A 311 -9.39 -2.58 4.72
CA MET A 311 -9.09 -3.20 3.43
C MET A 311 -8.67 -2.16 2.38
N MET A 312 -9.42 -1.06 2.27
CA MET A 312 -9.10 0.02 1.33
C MET A 312 -7.76 0.68 1.65
N GLU A 313 -7.47 0.90 2.92
CA GLU A 313 -6.18 1.41 3.39
C GLU A 313 -5.04 0.47 2.96
N TYR A 314 -5.23 -0.85 3.08
CA TYR A 314 -4.22 -1.82 2.65
C TYR A 314 -4.01 -1.88 1.14
N LEU A 315 -5.10 -1.93 0.37
CA LEU A 315 -5.06 -2.10 -1.09
C LEU A 315 -4.63 -0.81 -1.81
N SER A 316 -4.96 0.36 -1.25
CA SER A 316 -4.79 1.64 -1.94
C SER A 316 -4.18 2.73 -1.06
N GLY A 317 -4.64 2.90 0.18
CA GLY A 317 -4.19 3.98 1.09
C GLY A 317 -2.66 3.99 1.24
N GLN A 318 -2.10 2.87 1.70
CA GLN A 318 -0.65 2.66 1.89
C GLN A 318 0.18 2.80 0.61
N VAL A 319 -0.45 2.78 -0.57
CA VAL A 319 0.25 2.83 -1.87
C VAL A 319 0.18 4.22 -2.48
N PHE A 320 -0.98 4.86 -2.40
CA PHE A 320 -1.30 6.05 -3.18
C PHE A 320 -1.45 7.32 -2.33
N GLN A 321 -1.87 7.21 -1.06
CA GLN A 321 -1.93 8.37 -0.19
C GLN A 321 -0.52 8.90 0.10
N TYR A 322 -0.40 10.22 0.11
CA TYR A 322 0.84 10.96 0.33
C TYR A 322 2.00 10.49 -0.55
N THR A 323 1.71 10.04 -1.78
CA THR A 323 2.72 9.48 -2.69
C THR A 323 3.94 10.40 -2.80
N GLY A 324 5.09 9.87 -2.39
CA GLY A 324 6.37 10.58 -2.41
C GLY A 324 6.51 11.73 -1.40
N MET A 325 5.61 11.85 -0.41
CA MET A 325 5.62 12.86 0.65
C MET A 325 5.92 12.24 2.02
N HIS A 326 6.98 11.43 2.12
CA HIS A 326 7.32 10.71 3.35
C HIS A 326 7.51 11.63 4.57
N ALA A 327 7.94 12.88 4.37
CA ALA A 327 8.08 13.83 5.47
C ALA A 327 6.74 14.05 6.19
N VAL A 328 5.63 14.13 5.46
CA VAL A 328 4.29 14.30 6.04
C VAL A 328 3.89 13.07 6.85
N THR A 329 3.93 11.88 6.23
CA THR A 329 3.47 10.64 6.87
C THR A 329 4.32 10.28 8.09
N LEU A 330 5.63 10.47 8.02
CA LEU A 330 6.53 10.25 9.16
C LEU A 330 6.30 11.25 10.28
N THR A 331 6.06 12.53 9.97
CA THR A 331 5.75 13.55 10.99
C THR A 331 4.44 13.24 11.70
N LEU A 332 3.39 12.88 10.94
CA LEU A 332 2.11 12.41 11.50
C LEU A 332 2.29 11.15 12.34
N ALA A 333 3.14 10.21 11.94
CA ALA A 333 3.44 9.02 12.73
C ALA A 333 4.17 9.36 14.04
N VAL A 334 5.19 10.22 14.00
CA VAL A 334 5.88 10.68 15.21
C VAL A 334 4.87 11.33 16.17
N GLN A 335 4.03 12.24 15.67
CA GLN A 335 2.99 12.89 16.46
C GLN A 335 2.01 11.88 17.07
N LYS A 336 1.58 10.89 16.28
CA LYS A 336 0.66 9.84 16.73
C LYS A 336 1.26 8.98 17.85
N GLU A 337 2.54 8.64 17.76
CA GLU A 337 3.20 7.77 18.74
C GLU A 337 3.59 8.51 20.02
N THR A 338 4.07 9.75 19.90
CA THR A 338 4.51 10.56 21.06
C THR A 338 3.38 11.34 21.70
N LYS A 339 2.25 11.50 21.01
CA LYS A 339 1.11 12.34 21.40
C LYS A 339 1.46 13.82 21.61
N CYS A 340 2.62 14.27 21.12
CA CYS A 340 3.01 15.66 21.21
C CYS A 340 2.07 16.57 20.40
N ASP A 341 2.07 17.85 20.77
CA ASP A 341 1.41 18.87 19.97
C ASP A 341 2.11 19.03 18.61
N MET A 342 1.32 19.15 17.53
CA MET A 342 1.88 19.23 16.18
C MET A 342 2.64 20.54 15.95
N ALA A 343 2.15 21.67 16.47
CA ALA A 343 2.83 22.95 16.32
C ALA A 343 4.18 22.94 17.06
N PHE A 344 4.23 22.32 18.25
CA PHE A 344 5.48 22.06 18.95
C PHE A 344 6.45 21.23 18.10
N LEU A 345 6.00 20.08 17.57
CA LEU A 345 6.85 19.21 16.75
C LEU A 345 7.41 19.93 15.52
N LEU A 346 6.56 20.68 14.80
CA LEU A 346 7.00 21.44 13.63
C LEU A 346 7.97 22.56 14.00
N ARG A 347 7.80 23.21 15.15
CA ARG A 347 8.76 24.21 15.65
C ARG A 347 10.13 23.60 15.90
N GLU A 348 10.20 22.44 16.56
CA GLU A 348 11.48 21.78 16.83
C GLU A 348 12.15 21.24 15.54
N LEU A 349 11.35 20.88 14.53
CA LEU A 349 11.85 20.50 13.21
C LEU A 349 12.28 21.69 12.35
N ASN A 350 11.94 22.93 12.71
CA ASN A 350 12.19 24.12 11.90
C ASN A 350 13.63 24.64 12.07
N CYS A 351 14.49 24.32 11.10
CA CYS A 351 15.84 24.88 11.00
C CYS A 351 16.11 25.36 9.56
N PRO A 352 17.15 26.16 9.29
CA PRO A 352 17.39 26.73 7.95
C PRO A 352 17.34 25.72 6.80
N ILE A 353 17.74 24.47 7.05
CA ILE A 353 17.82 23.40 6.05
C ILE A 353 16.49 22.66 5.84
N THR A 354 15.60 22.65 6.82
CA THR A 354 14.29 21.97 6.77
C THR A 354 13.11 22.94 6.68
N ARG A 355 13.34 24.23 6.91
CA ARG A 355 12.32 25.29 7.07
C ARG A 355 11.26 25.27 5.97
N GLN A 356 11.68 25.23 4.71
CA GLN A 356 10.74 25.26 3.58
C GLN A 356 9.77 24.07 3.62
N ALA A 357 10.28 22.86 3.87
CA ALA A 357 9.45 21.67 3.95
C ALA A 357 8.57 21.68 5.20
N VAL A 358 9.08 22.15 6.34
CA VAL A 358 8.29 22.30 7.58
C VAL A 358 7.14 23.28 7.42
N GLN A 359 7.39 24.44 6.81
CA GLN A 359 6.35 25.43 6.50
C GLN A 359 5.31 24.88 5.54
N ALA A 360 5.72 24.07 4.55
CA ALA A 360 4.80 23.40 3.65
C ALA A 360 3.95 22.33 4.35
N ILE A 361 4.49 21.61 5.35
CA ILE A 361 3.71 20.68 6.18
C ILE A 361 2.67 21.47 6.99
N ASP A 362 3.09 22.55 7.66
CA ASP A 362 2.19 23.40 8.44
C ASP A 362 1.03 23.93 7.59
N HIS A 363 1.35 24.49 6.42
CA HIS A 363 0.35 24.96 5.46
C HIS A 363 -0.60 23.84 5.00
N LEU A 364 -0.08 22.65 4.71
CA LEU A 364 -0.91 21.50 4.31
C LEU A 364 -1.87 21.09 5.43
N LEU A 365 -1.40 21.01 6.67
CA LEU A 365 -2.21 20.60 7.82
C LEU A 365 -3.30 21.62 8.15
N GLN A 366 -3.01 22.92 8.07
CA GLN A 366 -3.99 23.97 8.34
C GLN A 366 -5.09 24.07 7.27
N ASN A 367 -4.73 23.84 6.01
CA ASN A 367 -5.62 24.12 4.88
C ASN A 367 -6.35 22.88 4.33
N HIS A 368 -5.77 21.68 4.47
CA HIS A 368 -6.28 20.49 3.79
C HIS A 368 -6.56 19.30 4.72
N GLU A 369 -5.81 19.14 5.82
CA GLU A 369 -6.04 18.02 6.74
C GLU A 369 -7.34 18.21 7.53
N LEU A 370 -7.92 17.10 8.00
CA LEU A 370 -9.11 17.13 8.85
C LEU A 370 -8.75 17.69 10.23
N VAL A 371 -9.06 18.96 10.44
CA VAL A 371 -8.99 19.61 11.76
C VAL A 371 -10.39 19.61 12.38
N LYS A 372 -10.48 19.47 13.71
CA LYS A 372 -11.75 19.50 14.45
C LYS A 372 -12.60 20.75 14.15
N GLU A 373 -11.94 21.84 13.79
CA GLU A 373 -12.55 23.15 13.48
C GLU A 373 -13.20 23.21 12.09
N LYS A 374 -12.93 22.24 11.21
CA LYS A 374 -13.50 22.15 9.85
C LYS A 374 -14.24 20.81 9.67
N PRO A 375 -15.37 20.58 10.37
CA PRO A 375 -16.17 19.38 10.16
C PRO A 375 -16.67 19.33 8.71
N GLY A 376 -16.49 18.19 8.05
CA GLY A 376 -16.84 18.01 6.63
C GLY A 376 -15.73 18.37 5.63
N GLY A 377 -14.51 18.66 6.09
CA GLY A 377 -13.34 18.74 5.22
C GLY A 377 -13.15 17.45 4.41
N LYS A 378 -12.63 17.59 3.19
CA LYS A 378 -12.34 16.47 2.29
C LYS A 378 -10.83 16.33 2.12
N THR A 379 -10.37 15.11 1.90
CA THR A 379 -8.95 14.71 1.93
C THR A 379 -8.45 14.22 0.58
N TYR A 380 -9.10 14.60 -0.53
CA TYR A 380 -8.66 14.25 -1.88
C TYR A 380 -7.20 14.63 -2.15
N PHE A 381 -6.70 15.70 -1.51
CA PHE A 381 -5.32 16.16 -1.62
C PHE A 381 -4.28 15.07 -1.28
N ARG A 382 -4.63 14.08 -0.45
CA ARG A 382 -3.75 12.95 -0.11
C ARG A 382 -3.29 12.20 -1.36
N TYR A 383 -4.11 12.22 -2.42
CA TYR A 383 -3.86 11.55 -3.69
C TYR A 383 -3.35 12.48 -4.80
N ALA A 384 -3.27 13.80 -4.54
CA ALA A 384 -2.93 14.83 -5.53
C ALA A 384 -1.71 14.46 -6.40
N ARG A 385 -0.67 13.92 -5.76
CA ARG A 385 0.59 13.59 -6.43
C ARG A 385 0.55 12.37 -7.33
N VAL A 386 -0.48 11.53 -7.21
CA VAL A 386 -0.73 10.46 -8.17
C VAL A 386 -1.25 11.03 -9.48
N TRP A 387 -2.09 12.06 -9.41
CA TRP A 387 -2.66 12.72 -10.60
C TRP A 387 -1.68 13.71 -11.24
N ASP A 388 -0.93 14.46 -10.45
CA ASP A 388 0.12 15.33 -10.95
C ASP A 388 1.28 15.45 -9.96
N SER A 389 2.48 15.10 -10.43
CA SER A 389 3.69 15.16 -9.61
C SER A 389 4.11 16.58 -9.21
N GLY A 390 3.52 17.64 -9.80
CA GLY A 390 3.79 19.04 -9.46
C GLY A 390 3.15 19.53 -8.16
N TYR A 391 2.16 18.81 -7.62
CA TYR A 391 1.58 19.16 -6.32
C TYR A 391 2.56 18.92 -5.16
N PHE A 392 2.53 19.83 -4.18
CA PHE A 392 3.31 19.73 -2.94
C PHE A 392 4.80 19.46 -3.20
N SER A 393 5.39 20.27 -4.09
CA SER A 393 6.74 20.08 -4.59
C SER A 393 7.82 20.19 -3.49
N GLU A 394 7.57 20.97 -2.45
CA GLU A 394 8.45 21.16 -1.30
C GLU A 394 8.46 19.94 -0.38
N LEU A 395 7.37 19.16 -0.41
CA LEU A 395 7.17 17.97 0.43
C LEU A 395 7.64 16.69 -0.25
N GLN A 396 8.13 16.75 -1.49
CA GLN A 396 8.64 15.55 -2.15
C GLN A 396 9.91 15.09 -1.44
N SER A 397 10.01 13.79 -1.18
CA SER A 397 11.15 13.25 -0.41
C SER A 397 12.51 13.49 -1.05
N LYS A 398 12.56 13.67 -2.38
CA LYS A 398 13.78 14.08 -3.11
C LYS A 398 14.17 15.55 -2.88
N ASN A 399 13.20 16.41 -2.57
CA ASN A 399 13.41 17.85 -2.34
C ASN A 399 13.61 18.19 -0.85
N CYS A 400 13.19 17.32 0.06
CA CYS A 400 13.38 17.49 1.50
C CYS A 400 14.06 16.28 2.20
N PRO A 401 15.15 15.71 1.65
CA PRO A 401 15.74 14.45 2.14
C PRO A 401 16.22 14.54 3.60
N TYR A 402 16.69 15.72 4.03
CA TYR A 402 17.16 15.94 5.40
C TYR A 402 16.04 15.88 6.42
N LEU A 403 14.90 16.52 6.12
CA LEU A 403 13.72 16.44 6.98
C LEU A 403 13.25 15.00 7.08
N VAL A 404 13.10 14.31 5.94
CA VAL A 404 12.71 12.88 5.87
C VAL A 404 13.62 12.02 6.74
N TYR A 405 14.94 12.21 6.66
CA TYR A 405 15.90 11.46 7.46
C TYR A 405 15.71 11.69 8.96
N VAL A 406 15.64 12.95 9.39
CA VAL A 406 15.46 13.31 10.81
C VAL A 406 14.18 12.70 11.36
N VAL A 407 13.03 12.91 10.69
CA VAL A 407 11.76 12.37 11.21
C VAL A 407 11.70 10.84 11.15
N ALA A 408 12.30 10.20 10.15
CA ALA A 408 12.40 8.73 10.09
C ALA A 408 13.23 8.18 11.26
N LYS A 409 14.37 8.81 11.54
CA LYS A 409 15.25 8.39 12.64
C LYS A 409 14.62 8.67 13.99
N THR A 410 13.97 9.82 14.15
CA THR A 410 13.19 10.13 15.36
C THR A 410 12.08 9.10 15.57
N LEU A 411 11.32 8.74 14.52
CA LEU A 411 10.29 7.70 14.61
C LEU A 411 10.86 6.35 15.05
N LYS A 412 12.01 5.94 14.48
CA LYS A 412 12.71 4.71 14.86
C LYS A 412 13.12 4.72 16.33
N ASN A 413 13.60 5.85 16.84
CA ASN A 413 14.05 6.00 18.21
C ASN A 413 12.88 6.01 19.21
N VAL A 414 11.72 6.58 18.86
CA VAL A 414 10.52 6.60 19.73
C VAL A 414 9.68 5.33 19.65
N LEU A 415 9.96 4.44 18.69
CA LEU A 415 9.36 3.11 18.58
C LEU A 415 10.41 1.99 18.78
N PRO A 416 10.80 1.68 20.03
CA PRO A 416 11.88 0.72 20.30
C PRO A 416 11.49 -0.75 20.04
N THR A 417 10.22 -1.06 19.80
CA THR A 417 9.69 -2.43 19.72
C THR A 417 9.33 -2.84 18.30
N GLY A 418 10.22 -3.61 17.66
CA GLY A 418 9.86 -4.62 16.65
C GLY A 418 9.06 -4.13 15.43
N ALA A 419 9.29 -2.91 14.96
CA ALA A 419 8.70 -2.47 13.69
C ALA A 419 9.13 -3.45 12.58
N SER A 420 8.14 -4.08 11.93
CA SER A 420 8.36 -5.05 10.84
C SER A 420 9.11 -4.45 9.63
N SER A 421 9.38 -3.13 9.65
CA SER A 421 10.18 -2.41 8.66
C SER A 421 10.91 -1.23 9.32
N ASP A 422 12.17 -1.01 8.96
CA ASP A 422 12.96 0.14 9.41
C ASP A 422 12.54 1.40 8.62
N PRO A 423 12.02 2.47 9.28
CA PRO A 423 11.52 3.67 8.61
C PRO A 423 12.63 4.46 7.89
N THR A 424 13.91 4.14 8.14
CA THR A 424 15.05 4.77 7.45
C THR A 424 15.37 4.12 6.09
N GLN A 425 14.69 3.02 5.72
CA GLN A 425 14.89 2.32 4.43
C GLN A 425 14.18 3.02 3.25
N ILE A 426 14.14 4.35 3.26
CA ILE A 426 13.57 5.17 2.19
C ILE A 426 14.65 5.44 1.14
N TYR A 427 14.34 5.19 -0.13
CA TYR A 427 15.31 5.26 -1.22
C TYR A 427 16.05 6.61 -1.31
N CYS A 428 15.34 7.74 -1.15
CA CYS A 428 15.92 9.07 -1.32
C CYS A 428 16.92 9.51 -0.24
N ILE A 429 17.02 8.78 0.88
CA ILE A 429 17.98 9.08 1.96
C ILE A 429 19.14 8.07 2.00
N LYS A 430 19.15 7.07 1.10
CA LYS A 430 20.23 6.08 1.03
C LYS A 430 21.57 6.74 0.69
N ASP A 431 21.56 7.64 -0.28
CA ASP A 431 22.76 8.28 -0.83
C ASP A 431 23.22 9.51 -0.03
N MET A 432 22.61 9.79 1.13
CA MET A 432 23.05 10.88 2.00
C MET A 432 24.43 10.56 2.61
N GLY A 433 25.34 11.54 2.55
CA GLY A 433 26.73 11.39 3.01
C GLY A 433 26.84 11.07 4.51
N VAL A 434 27.85 10.29 4.87
CA VAL A 434 28.06 9.75 6.24
C VAL A 434 28.10 10.85 7.28
N VAL A 435 28.91 11.89 7.07
CA VAL A 435 29.04 13.03 7.99
C VAL A 435 27.71 13.74 8.24
N MET A 436 26.89 13.88 7.20
CA MET A 436 25.57 14.49 7.35
C MET A 436 24.62 13.58 8.13
N LYS A 437 24.64 12.26 7.87
CA LYS A 437 23.85 11.28 8.63
C LYS A 437 24.21 11.30 10.11
N GLU A 438 25.49 11.33 10.46
CA GLU A 438 25.96 11.40 11.85
C GLU A 438 25.45 12.68 12.54
N ARG A 439 25.54 13.83 11.86
CA ARG A 439 25.00 15.09 12.39
C ARG A 439 23.49 15.00 12.63
N LEU A 440 22.75 14.49 11.65
CA LEU A 440 21.29 14.37 11.75
C LEU A 440 20.86 13.28 12.74
N ASP A 441 21.66 12.25 12.95
CA ASP A 441 21.45 11.25 14.00
C ASP A 441 21.52 11.90 15.38
N GLY A 442 22.49 12.79 15.61
CA GLY A 442 22.57 13.58 16.84
C GLY A 442 21.36 14.49 17.04
N VAL A 443 20.86 15.12 15.97
CA VAL A 443 19.63 15.94 16.03
C VAL A 443 18.40 15.08 16.34
N ALA A 444 18.24 13.97 15.63
CA ALA A 444 17.11 13.05 15.82
C ALA A 444 17.11 12.43 17.22
N GLY A 445 18.28 12.11 17.77
CA GLY A 445 18.44 11.61 19.15
C GLY A 445 17.93 12.62 20.18
N LYS A 446 18.40 13.87 20.12
CA LYS A 446 17.94 14.95 21.01
C LYS A 446 16.44 15.20 20.89
N LEU A 447 15.90 15.20 19.67
CA LEU A 447 14.46 15.35 19.46
C LEU A 447 13.67 14.19 20.08
N SER A 448 14.14 12.94 19.91
CA SER A 448 13.49 11.77 20.52
C SER A 448 13.51 11.83 22.05
N GLU A 449 14.64 12.20 22.65
CA GLU A 449 14.76 12.38 24.11
C GLU A 449 13.80 13.46 24.63
N LEU A 450 13.70 14.59 23.91
CA LEU A 450 12.76 15.66 24.22
C LEU A 450 11.31 15.17 24.16
N LEU A 451 10.94 14.45 23.10
CA LEU A 451 9.56 13.95 22.93
C LEU A 451 9.19 12.89 23.97
N VAL A 452 10.13 12.02 24.34
CA VAL A 452 9.91 10.99 25.37
C VAL A 452 9.77 11.63 26.76
N SER A 453 10.60 12.63 27.08
CA SER A 453 10.53 13.31 28.38
C SER A 453 9.22 14.10 28.57
N LEU A 454 8.72 14.76 27.53
CA LEU A 454 7.41 15.42 27.54
C LEU A 454 6.27 14.43 27.81
N ASN A 455 6.28 13.28 27.13
CA ASN A 455 5.25 12.27 27.32
C ASN A 455 5.30 11.66 28.73
N ALA A 456 6.50 11.50 29.32
CA ALA A 456 6.64 11.03 30.70
C ALA A 456 6.03 12.04 31.71
N ALA A 457 6.30 13.33 31.55
CA ALA A 457 5.80 14.39 32.43
C ALA A 457 4.26 14.54 32.36
N ASP A 458 3.68 14.42 31.18
CA ASP A 458 2.23 14.47 31.00
C ASP A 458 1.51 13.27 31.65
N ASN A 459 2.11 12.07 31.57
CA ASN A 459 1.55 10.88 32.20
C ASN A 459 1.64 10.94 33.74
N GLU A 460 2.70 11.52 34.28
CA GLU A 460 2.84 11.73 35.72
C GLU A 460 1.80 12.75 36.23
N SER A 461 1.62 13.86 35.51
CA SER A 461 0.62 14.88 35.83
C SER A 461 -0.81 14.33 35.83
N ARG A 462 -1.16 13.50 34.82
CA ARG A 462 -2.47 12.82 34.76
C ARG A 462 -2.64 11.81 35.88
N SER A 463 -1.61 11.03 36.21
CA SER A 463 -1.65 10.06 37.31
C SER A 463 -1.83 10.72 38.69
N ILE A 464 -1.30 11.93 38.88
CA ILE A 464 -1.51 12.72 40.10
C ILE A 464 -2.95 13.24 40.14
N CYS A 465 -3.47 13.79 39.04
CA CYS A 465 -4.86 14.26 38.98
C CYS A 465 -5.89 13.12 39.20
N ASP A 466 -5.64 11.93 38.67
CA ASP A 466 -6.53 10.78 38.87
C ASP A 466 -6.47 10.25 40.30
N ARG A 467 -5.29 10.30 40.95
CA ARG A 467 -5.12 9.97 42.38
C ARG A 467 -5.74 10.99 43.33
N LEU A 468 -5.89 12.24 42.91
CA LEU A 468 -6.58 13.27 43.68
C LEU A 468 -8.12 13.21 43.51
N ARG A 469 -8.61 12.41 42.56
CA ARG A 469 -10.05 12.20 42.30
C ARG A 469 -10.59 10.87 42.85
N SER A 470 -9.70 9.95 43.26
CA SER A 470 -10.01 8.72 44.00
C SER A 470 -9.87 8.93 45.49
#